data_AF-A0A497NPF2-F1
#
_entry.id   AF-A0A497NPF2-F1
#
_cell.length_a   1.000
_cell.length_b   1.000
_cell.length_c   1.000
_cell.angle_alpha   90.00
_cell.angle_beta   90.00
_cell.angle_gamma   90.00
#
_symmetry.space_group_name_H-M   'P 1'
#
loop_
_entity.id
_entity.type
_entity.pdbx_description
1 polymer ?
#
loop_
_entity_poly.entity_id
_entity_poly.type
_entity_poly.pdbx_seq_one_letter_code
_entity_poly.pdbx_strand_id
1 'polypeptide(L)' 'MDKRKPPVAVYLERKVNGIYSSLSEEDDFRKAINKGLDALKENMFAGEIVKRKQIPKYYIKKFGVNNLYRLKLDRKRRCC' A
#
# COMPACT_ATOMS: atom_id res chain seq x y z
N MET A 1 4.83 -6.71 21.09
CA MET A 1 3.67 -5.94 20.59
C MET A 1 4.18 -4.94 19.58
N ASP A 2 3.90 -5.13 18.28
CA ASP A 2 4.23 -4.11 17.29
C ASP A 2 3.42 -2.85 17.62
N LYS A 3 4.10 -1.77 17.96
CA LYS A 3 3.45 -0.53 18.38
C LYS A 3 2.76 0.05 17.13
N ARG A 4 1.43 0.10 17.15
CA ARG A 4 0.65 0.83 16.13
C ARG A 4 1.21 2.24 16.05
N LYS A 5 1.72 2.62 14.88
CA LYS A 5 2.34 3.92 14.66
C LYS A 5 1.66 4.61 13.49
N PRO A 6 0.80 5.62 13.73
CA PRO A 6 0.18 6.35 12.64
C PRO A 6 1.27 7.09 11.84
N PRO A 7 1.19 7.09 10.49
CA PRO A 7 2.08 7.89 9.66
C PRO A 7 1.71 9.37 9.71
N VAL A 8 2.64 10.22 9.31
CA VAL A 8 2.39 11.65 9.11
C VAL A 8 1.35 11.86 8.00
N ALA A 9 1.46 11.08 6.93
CA ALA A 9 0.52 11.09 5.81
C ALA A 9 0.61 9.78 5.02
N VAL A 10 -0.46 9.48 4.27
CA VAL A 10 -0.51 8.36 3.33
C VAL A 10 -0.70 8.95 1.93
N TYR A 11 0.21 8.61 1.01
CA TYR A 11 0.18 9.09 -0.37
C TYR A 11 0.04 7.93 -1.35
N LEU A 12 -0.62 8.18 -2.47
CA LEU A 12 -0.68 7.27 -3.61
C LEU A 12 0.30 7.71 -4.69
N GLU A 13 1.00 6.75 -5.32
CA GLU A 13 1.80 7.04 -6.52
C GLU A 13 0.87 7.53 -7.63
N ARG A 14 1.35 8.46 -8.45
CA ARG A 14 0.53 9.17 -9.44
C ARG A 14 -0.32 8.25 -10.34
N LYS A 15 0.22 7.14 -10.83
CA LYS A 15 -0.50 6.16 -11.66
C LYS A 15 -1.57 5.44 -10.85
N VAL A 16 -1.24 5.07 -9.61
CA VAL A 16 -2.19 4.43 -8.70
C VAL A 16 -3.34 5.38 -8.36
N ASN A 17 -3.04 6.67 -8.12
CA ASN A 17 -4.06 7.68 -7.88
C ASN A 17 -4.98 7.88 -9.10
N GLY A 18 -4.42 7.81 -10.32
CA GLY A 18 -5.21 7.83 -11.56
C GLY A 18 -6.20 6.68 -11.64
N ILE A 19 -5.75 5.45 -11.36
CA ILE A 19 -6.62 4.27 -11.29
C ILE A 19 -7.68 4.46 -10.20
N TYR A 20 -7.28 4.82 -8.98
CA TYR A 20 -8.18 5.03 -7.86
C TYR A 20 -9.29 6.05 -8.18
N SER A 21 -8.92 7.17 -8.80
CA SER A 21 -9.87 8.25 -9.15
C SER A 21 -10.85 7.87 -10.26
N SER A 22 -10.50 6.89 -11.09
CA SER A 22 -11.38 6.39 -12.16
C SER A 22 -12.42 5.36 -11.69
N LEU A 23 -12.28 4.80 -10.49
CA LEU A 23 -13.21 3.80 -9.95
C LEU A 23 -14.43 4.49 -9.32
N SER A 24 -15.63 3.92 -9.50
CA SER A 24 -16.83 4.39 -8.79
C SER A 24 -16.76 4.05 -7.30
N GLU A 25 -17.58 4.70 -6.48
CA GLU A 25 -17.60 4.47 -5.02
C GLU A 25 -18.13 3.08 -4.66
N GLU A 26 -19.01 2.53 -5.50
CA GLU A 26 -19.59 1.21 -5.35
C GLU A 26 -18.62 0.10 -5.76
N ASP A 27 -17.54 0.43 -6.48
CA ASP A 27 -16.56 -0.52 -6.97
C ASP A 27 -15.85 -1.24 -5.81
N ASP A 28 -15.92 -2.58 -5.83
CA ASP A 28 -15.31 -3.43 -4.79
C ASP A 28 -13.79 -3.23 -4.67
N PHE A 29 -13.12 -2.91 -5.78
CA PHE A 29 -11.70 -2.60 -5.78
C PHE A 29 -11.42 -1.27 -5.09
N ARG A 30 -12.24 -0.23 -5.32
CA ARG A 30 -12.11 1.05 -4.60
C ARG A 30 -12.34 0.85 -3.10
N LYS A 31 -13.35 0.07 -2.72
CA LYS A 31 -13.60 -0.31 -1.32
C LYS A 31 -12.42 -1.05 -0.69
N ALA A 32 -11.78 -1.97 -1.43
CA ALA A 32 -10.59 -2.67 -0.96
C ALA A 32 -9.38 -1.74 -0.78
N ILE A 33 -9.17 -0.79 -1.70
CA ILE A 33 -8.14 0.24 -1.57
C ILE A 33 -8.40 1.11 -0.33
N ASN A 34 -9.63 1.56 -0.12
CA ASN A 34 -10.01 2.37 1.06
C ASN A 34 -9.70 1.65 2.37
N LYS A 35 -10.06 0.36 2.48
CA LYS A 35 -9.69 -0.46 3.65
C LYS A 35 -8.18 -0.54 3.87
N GLY A 36 -7.40 -0.67 2.79
CA GLY A 36 -5.94 -0.65 2.87
C GLY A 36 -5.39 0.70 3.32
N LEU A 37 -5.93 1.80 2.81
CA LEU A 37 -5.56 3.16 3.21
C LEU A 37 -5.87 3.40 4.68
N ASP A 38 -7.03 2.97 5.18
CA ASP A 38 -7.41 3.13 6.58
C ASP A 38 -6.48 2.32 7.50
N ALA A 39 -6.14 1.08 7.12
CA ALA A 39 -5.13 0.30 7.84
C ALA A 39 -3.76 1.01 7.91
N LEU A 40 -3.34 1.67 6.82
CA LEU A 40 -2.09 2.43 6.79
C LEU A 40 -2.16 3.72 7.63
N LYS A 41 -3.30 4.41 7.67
CA LYS A 41 -3.52 5.59 8.53
C LYS A 41 -3.42 5.24 10.01
N GLU A 42 -3.87 4.06 10.40
CA GLU A 42 -3.77 3.57 11.79
C GLU A 42 -2.35 3.07 12.12
N ASN A 43 -1.70 2.40 11.15
CA ASN A 43 -0.40 1.79 11.36
C ASN A 43 0.44 1.75 10.07
N MET A 44 1.54 2.52 10.05
CA MET A 44 2.48 2.56 8.93
C MET A 44 3.17 1.21 8.63
N PHE A 45 3.13 0.27 9.59
CA PHE A 45 3.69 -1.08 9.44
C PHE A 45 2.64 -2.12 9.08
N ALA A 46 1.43 -1.70 8.67
CA ALA A 46 0.38 -2.62 8.23
C ALA A 46 0.84 -3.43 7.01
N GLY A 47 0.90 -4.76 7.16
CA GLY A 47 1.23 -5.71 6.10
C GLY A 47 2.43 -6.61 6.42
N GLU A 48 2.89 -7.33 5.41
CA GLU A 48 4.05 -8.22 5.50
C GLU A 48 5.32 -7.46 5.10
N ILE A 49 6.33 -7.42 5.97
CA ILE A 49 7.63 -6.82 5.63
C ILE A 49 8.34 -7.64 4.54
N VAL A 50 8.79 -6.96 3.49
CA VAL A 50 9.61 -7.56 2.43
C VAL A 50 11.07 -7.40 2.84
N LYS A 51 11.80 -8.53 2.92
CA LYS A 51 13.24 -8.50 3.25
C LYS A 51 13.97 -7.64 2.22
N ARG A 52 14.92 -6.81 2.64
CA ARG A 52 15.66 -5.87 1.76
C ARG A 52 16.22 -6.55 0.50
N LYS A 53 16.75 -7.77 0.62
CA LYS A 53 17.28 -8.57 -0.50
C LYS A 53 16.21 -9.03 -1.52
N GLN A 54 14.94 -9.00 -1.14
CA GLN A 54 13.79 -9.37 -1.97
C GLN A 54 13.06 -8.15 -2.55
N ILE A 55 13.46 -6.93 -2.20
CA ILE A 55 12.88 -5.71 -2.78
C ILE A 55 13.30 -5.64 -4.25
N PRO A 56 12.36 -5.58 -5.21
CA PRO A 56 12.70 -5.46 -6.62
C PRO A 56 13.56 -4.23 -6.91
N LYS A 57 14.62 -4.40 -7.71
CA LYS A 57 15.56 -3.31 -8.06
C LYS A 57 14.87 -2.09 -8.65
N TYR A 58 13.77 -2.28 -9.39
CA TYR A 58 12.97 -1.19 -9.95
C TYR A 58 12.47 -0.24 -8.85
N TYR A 59 11.91 -0.77 -7.77
CA TYR A 59 11.38 0.05 -6.68
C TYR A 59 12.50 0.85 -6.00
N ILE A 60 13.66 0.23 -5.76
CA ILE A 60 14.83 0.90 -5.20
C ILE A 60 15.31 2.03 -6.11
N LYS A 61 15.47 1.76 -7.41
CA LYS A 61 15.97 2.74 -8.38
C LYS A 61 15.01 3.90 -8.64
N LYS A 62 13.71 3.62 -8.75
CA LYS A 62 12.70 4.64 -9.09
C LYS A 62 12.26 5.46 -7.87
N PHE A 63 12.13 4.84 -6.71
CA PHE A 63 11.53 5.47 -5.53
C PHE A 63 12.47 5.60 -4.34
N GLY A 64 13.70 5.09 -4.43
CA GLY A 64 14.67 5.15 -3.32
C GLY A 64 14.28 4.33 -2.10
N VAL A 65 13.32 3.41 -2.22
CA VAL A 65 12.78 2.67 -1.07
C VAL A 65 13.80 1.66 -0.53
N ASN A 66 13.96 1.65 0.80
CA ASN A 66 14.81 0.71 1.53
C ASN A 66 14.01 -0.18 2.49
N ASN A 67 12.75 0.17 2.71
CA ASN A 67 11.72 -0.54 3.47
C ASN A 67 10.50 -0.72 2.57
N LEU A 68 10.01 -1.96 2.43
CA LEU A 68 8.83 -2.27 1.63
C LEU A 68 7.92 -3.19 2.41
N TYR A 69 6.64 -2.84 2.47
CA TYR A 69 5.58 -3.63 3.07
C TYR A 69 4.58 -4.04 2.00
N ARG A 70 4.10 -5.28 2.10
CA ARG A 70 3.07 -5.82 1.20
C ARG A 70 1.79 -6.01 1.99
N LEU A 71 0.81 -5.15 1.71
CA LEU A 71 -0.53 -5.26 2.27
C LEU A 71 -1.46 -5.96 1.26
N LYS A 72 -2.14 -7.03 1.70
CA LYS A 72 -3.15 -7.72 0.87
C LYS A 72 -4.46 -6.94 0.98
N LEU A 73 -4.89 -6.34 -0.14
CA LEU A 73 -6.12 -5.53 -0.17
C LEU A 73 -7.39 -6.40 -0.20
N ASP A 74 -7.32 -7.58 -0.80
CA ASP A 74 -8.41 -8.55 -0.84
C ASP A 74 -7.84 -9.99 -0.98
N ARG A 75 -8.65 -11.00 -0.63
CA ARG A 75 -8.35 -12.41 -0.84
C ARG A 75 -8.18 -12.76 -2.32
N LYS A 76 -8.89 -12.09 -3.23
CA LYS A 76 -8.84 -12.38 -4.68
C LYS A 76 -7.77 -11.58 -5.44
N ARG A 77 -7.44 -10.37 -5.02
CA ARG A 77 -6.66 -9.43 -5.83
C ARG A 77 -5.27 -9.15 -5.22
N ARG A 78 -4.21 -9.50 -5.96
CA ARG A 78 -2.83 -9.05 -5.69
C ARG A 78 -2.59 -7.77 -6.49
N CYS A 79 -2.53 -6.62 -5.81
CA CYS A 79 -1.92 -5.43 -6.42
C CYS A 79 -0.41 -5.59 -6.35
N CYS A 80 0.23 -5.67 -7.51
CA CYS A 80 1.67 -5.86 -7.69
C CYS A 80 2.32 -4.53 -8.08
#